data_AF-A0A6G3R3X4-F1
#
_entry.id   AF-A0A6G3R3X4-F1
#
_cell.length_a   1.000
_cell.length_b   1.000
_cell.length_c   1.000
_cell.angle_alpha   90.00
_cell.angle_beta   90.00
_cell.angle_gamma   90.00
#
_symmetry.space_group_name_H-M   'P 1'
#
loop_
_entity.id
_entity.type
_entity.pdbx_description
1 polymer ?
#
loop_
_entity_poly.entity_id
_entity_poly.type
_entity_poly.pdbx_seq_one_letter_code
_entity_poly.pdbx_strand_id
1 'polypeptide(L)' 'PAYEDPATSSRVLSVHRAGFKQLLDEAAVGDTIRIADAARLFRSVADIIALRPVLIRRGLHLRVESGLLSGIDLAS' A
#
# COMPACT_ATOMS: atom_id res chain seq x y z
N PRO A 1 -9.04 11.37 0.15
CA PRO A 1 -10.07 10.38 -0.26
C PRO A 1 -9.83 9.07 0.51
N ALA A 2 -10.89 8.29 0.78
CA ALA A 2 -10.77 6.97 1.39
C ALA A 2 -11.11 5.90 0.34
N TYR A 3 -10.31 4.85 0.27
CA TYR A 3 -10.50 3.73 -0.65
C TYR A 3 -10.60 2.46 0.18
N GLU A 4 -11.56 1.61 -0.16
CA GLU A 4 -11.83 0.38 0.56
C GLU A 4 -11.73 -0.81 -0.39
N ASP A 5 -11.16 -1.89 0.10
CA ASP A 5 -11.16 -3.19 -0.57
C ASP A 5 -11.95 -4.17 0.32
N PRO A 6 -13.11 -4.68 -0.12
CA PRO A 6 -13.89 -5.64 0.66
C PRO A 6 -13.05 -6.89 0.93
N ALA A 7 -13.26 -7.53 2.10
CA ALA A 7 -12.42 -8.61 2.66
C ALA A 7 -11.62 -9.40 1.61
N THR A 8 -10.34 -9.03 1.46
CA THR A 8 -9.49 -9.55 0.38
C THR A 8 -8.73 -10.80 0.82
N SER A 9 -8.82 -11.84 0.00
CA SER A 9 -8.03 -13.07 0.15
C SER A 9 -6.53 -12.74 0.09
N SER A 10 -5.71 -13.43 0.87
CA SER A 10 -4.25 -13.38 0.79
C SER A 10 -3.70 -13.85 -0.56
N ARG A 11 -4.52 -14.48 -1.41
CA ARG A 11 -4.16 -14.88 -2.78
C ARG A 11 -4.08 -13.72 -3.76
N VAL A 12 -4.67 -12.56 -3.41
CA VAL A 12 -4.66 -11.37 -4.27
C VAL A 12 -3.70 -10.35 -3.68
N LEU A 13 -2.63 -10.07 -4.43
CA LEU A 13 -1.64 -9.08 -4.04
C LEU A 13 -2.28 -7.70 -3.91
N SER A 14 -1.81 -6.90 -2.95
CA SER A 14 -2.34 -5.56 -2.65
C SER A 14 -2.47 -4.68 -3.90
N VAL A 15 -1.46 -4.71 -4.79
CA VAL A 15 -1.40 -3.93 -6.04
C VAL A 15 -2.51 -4.26 -7.06
N HIS A 16 -3.19 -5.39 -6.90
CA HIS A 16 -4.28 -5.84 -7.77
C HIS A 16 -5.66 -5.67 -7.15
N ARG A 17 -5.74 -5.19 -5.91
CA ARG A 17 -7.02 -4.92 -5.24
C ARG A 17 -7.60 -3.61 -5.79
N ALA A 18 -8.90 -3.60 -6.06
CA ALA A 18 -9.52 -2.55 -6.86
C ALA A 18 -9.38 -1.16 -6.23
N GLY A 19 -9.68 -1.03 -4.94
CA GLY A 19 -9.58 0.23 -4.20
C GLY A 19 -8.14 0.72 -4.11
N PHE A 20 -7.20 -0.17 -3.76
CA PHE A 20 -5.79 0.20 -3.69
C PHE A 20 -5.19 0.52 -5.07
N LYS A 21 -5.58 -0.21 -6.13
CA LYS A 21 -5.15 0.09 -7.50
C LYS A 21 -5.67 1.47 -7.93
N GLN A 22 -6.93 1.78 -7.66
CA GLN A 22 -7.49 3.09 -7.98
C GLN A 22 -6.75 4.21 -7.23
N LEU A 23 -6.49 4.04 -5.93
CA LEU A 23 -5.66 4.96 -5.16
C LEU A 23 -4.29 5.16 -5.81
N LEU A 24 -3.61 4.06 -6.19
CA LEU A 24 -2.33 4.17 -6.88
C LEU A 24 -2.50 4.97 -8.17
N ASP A 25 -3.44 4.63 -9.03
CA ASP A 25 -3.68 5.30 -10.33
C ASP A 25 -3.93 6.81 -10.17
N GLU A 26 -4.66 7.22 -9.13
CA GLU A 26 -4.96 8.62 -8.83
C GLU A 26 -3.81 9.38 -8.12
N ALA A 27 -2.88 8.68 -7.47
CA ALA A 27 -1.77 9.29 -6.74
C ALA A 27 -0.72 9.90 -7.69
N ALA A 28 -0.33 11.14 -7.38
CA ALA A 28 0.69 11.89 -8.09
C ALA A 28 2.10 11.60 -7.55
N VAL A 29 3.12 11.87 -8.36
CA VAL A 29 4.52 11.73 -7.95
C VAL A 29 4.79 12.62 -6.72
N GLY A 30 5.40 12.05 -5.69
CA GLY A 30 5.67 12.71 -4.40
C GLY A 30 4.58 12.52 -3.36
N ASP A 31 3.42 11.97 -3.72
CA ASP A 31 2.33 11.75 -2.76
C ASP A 31 2.70 10.71 -1.70
N THR A 32 2.11 10.88 -0.51
CA THR A 32 2.19 9.91 0.58
C THR A 32 0.86 9.19 0.75
N ILE A 33 0.88 7.88 0.50
CA ILE A 33 -0.22 6.97 0.80
C ILE A 33 -0.13 6.60 2.28
N ARG A 34 -1.23 6.79 3.02
CA ARG A 34 -1.32 6.43 4.44
C ARG A 34 -2.20 5.19 4.60
N ILE A 35 -1.71 4.21 5.35
CA ILE A 35 -2.50 3.05 5.76
C ILE A 35 -2.59 2.98 7.28
N ALA A 36 -3.77 2.62 7.79
CA ALA A 36 -3.99 2.60 9.23
C ALA A 36 -3.10 1.56 9.94
N ASP A 37 -2.91 0.38 9.34
CA ASP A 37 -2.08 -0.70 9.87
C ASP A 37 -1.56 -1.59 8.73
N ALA A 38 -0.36 -2.14 8.89
CA ALA A 38 0.30 -2.97 7.90
C ALA A 38 -0.53 -4.20 7.50
N ALA A 39 -1.20 -4.86 8.44
CA ALA A 39 -1.98 -6.08 8.18
C ALA A 39 -3.26 -5.80 7.37
N ARG A 40 -3.70 -4.54 7.26
CA ARG A 40 -4.82 -4.17 6.38
C ARG A 40 -4.45 -4.24 4.90
N LEU A 41 -3.20 -3.91 4.58
CA LEU A 41 -2.71 -3.91 3.21
C LEU A 41 -1.93 -5.20 2.87
N PHE A 42 -0.97 -5.57 3.71
CA PHE A 42 -0.07 -6.69 3.50
C PHE A 42 -0.65 -7.96 4.14
N ARG A 43 -0.95 -8.96 3.30
CA ARG A 43 -1.40 -10.29 3.74
C ARG A 43 -0.26 -11.30 3.69
N SER A 44 0.86 -10.94 3.07
CA SER A 44 2.07 -11.76 2.98
C SER A 44 3.31 -10.90 2.75
N VAL A 45 4.49 -11.48 2.93
CA VAL A 45 5.76 -10.85 2.54
C VAL A 45 5.82 -10.58 1.03
N ALA A 46 5.14 -11.41 0.23
CA ALA A 46 5.05 -11.21 -1.22
C ALA A 46 4.37 -9.88 -1.58
N ASP A 47 3.41 -9.41 -0.79
CA ASP A 47 2.79 -8.08 -0.99
C ASP A 47 3.81 -6.97 -0.83
N ILE A 48 4.65 -7.04 0.20
CA ILE A 48 5.69 -6.04 0.49
C ILE A 48 6.71 -6.00 -0.66
N ILE A 49 7.18 -7.18 -1.08
CA ILE A 49 8.16 -7.33 -2.17
C ILE A 49 7.57 -6.82 -3.50
N ALA A 50 6.31 -7.11 -3.78
CA ALA A 50 5.65 -6.68 -5.02
C ALA A 50 5.34 -5.17 -5.02
N LEU A 51 4.96 -4.60 -3.86
CA LEU A 51 4.55 -3.21 -3.78
C LEU A 51 5.72 -2.23 -3.77
N ARG A 52 6.81 -2.54 -3.06
CA ARG A 52 7.97 -1.64 -2.94
C ARG A 52 8.48 -1.09 -4.28
N PRO A 53 8.74 -1.90 -5.33
CA PRO A 53 9.21 -1.38 -6.61
C PRO A 53 8.17 -0.50 -7.33
N VAL A 54 6.87 -0.74 -7.13
CA VAL A 54 5.81 0.09 -7.69
C VAL A 54 5.83 1.49 -7.08
N LEU A 55 5.97 1.58 -5.75
CA LEU A 55 6.06 2.85 -5.04
C LEU A 55 7.28 3.66 -5.49
N ILE A 56 8.46 3.02 -5.50
CA ILE A 56 9.71 3.66 -5.92
C ILE A 56 9.62 4.16 -7.37
N ARG A 57 9.14 3.32 -8.30
CA ARG A 57 9.02 3.69 -9.71
C ARG A 57 8.06 4.86 -9.94
N ARG A 58 7.01 4.97 -9.12
CA ARG A 58 6.02 6.06 -9.19
C ARG A 58 6.40 7.27 -8.33
N GLY A 59 7.52 7.21 -7.60
CA GLY A 59 7.91 8.26 -6.65
C GLY A 59 6.88 8.48 -5.55
N LEU A 60 6.22 7.42 -5.08
CA LEU A 60 5.22 7.46 -4.03
C LEU A 60 5.83 7.02 -2.69
N HIS A 61 5.41 7.66 -1.62
CA HIS A 61 5.71 7.24 -0.24
C HIS A 61 4.54 6.42 0.32
N LEU A 62 4.82 5.45 1.19
CA LEU A 62 3.77 4.69 1.88
C LEU A 62 4.07 4.61 3.36
N ARG A 63 3.18 5.21 4.17
CA ARG A 63 3.34 5.33 5.62
C ARG A 63 2.29 4.52 6.36
N VAL A 64 2.76 3.79 7.38
CA VAL A 64 1.91 3.04 8.30
C VAL A 64 1.67 3.88 9.55
N GLU A 65 0.41 4.16 9.86
CA GLU A 65 0.05 5.03 10.98
C GLU A 65 0.17 4.31 12.33
N SER A 66 -0.22 3.05 12.42
CA SER A 66 -0.23 2.29 13.68
C SER A 66 0.23 0.84 13.52
N GLY A 67 0.54 0.19 14.65
CA GLY A 67 0.90 -1.22 14.70
C GLY A 67 2.36 -1.51 14.33
N LEU A 68 2.61 -2.76 13.93
CA LEU A 68 3.93 -3.20 13.49
C LEU A 68 4.29 -2.42 12.21
N LEU A 69 5.49 -1.84 12.17
CA LEU A 69 5.97 -0.94 11.11
C LEU A 69 5.42 0.50 11.15
N SER A 70 4.75 0.92 12.24
CA SER A 70 4.36 2.32 12.42
C SER A 70 5.54 3.28 12.26
N GLY A 71 5.32 4.38 11.53
CA GLY A 71 6.33 5.40 11.28
C GLY A 71 7.33 5.07 10.16
N ILE A 72 7.32 3.83 9.65
CA ILE A 72 8.15 3.42 8.51
C ILE A 72 7.54 3.93 7.21
N ASP A 73 8.41 4.39 6.31
CA ASP A 73 8.09 4.58 4.90
C ASP A 73 8.68 3.43 4.07
N LEU A 74 7.83 2.70 3.35
CA LEU A 74 8.23 1.51 2.61
C LEU A 74 9.03 1.83 1.33
N ALA A 75 8.89 3.05 0.81
CA ALA A 75 9.57 3.50 -0.40
C ALA A 75 10.88 4.25 -0.13
N SER A 76 11.25 4.42 1.15
CA SER A 76 12.52 5.01 1.59
C SER A 76 13.73 4.08 1.37
#